data_AF-A0A2H1VGI5-F1
#
_entry.id   AF-A0A2H1VGI5-F1
#
_cell.length_a   1.000
_cell.length_b   1.000
_cell.length_c   1.000
_cell.angle_alpha   90.00
_cell.angle_beta   90.00
_cell.angle_gamma   90.00
#
_symmetry.space_group_name_H-M   'P 1'
#
loop_
_entity.id
_entity.type
_entity.pdbx_description
1 polymer ?
#
loop_
_entity_poly.entity_id
_entity_poly.type
_entity_poly.pdbx_seq_one_letter_code
_entity_poly.pdbx_strand_id
1 'polypeptide(L)' 'MNENVLVNAHNETTVEHEHIQEVLDKWTQIDDEIWAKVIVFERNRRVAKAYARAPVLTINGSDDGFDGMR' A
#
# COMPACT_ATOMS: atom_id res chain seq x y z
N MET A 1 -4.69 11.98 34.39
CA MET A 1 -3.96 10.91 33.69
C MET A 1 -4.42 10.98 32.24
N ASN A 2 -3.52 11.28 31.31
CA ASN A 2 -3.88 11.57 29.91
C ASN A 2 -4.15 10.26 29.16
N GLU A 3 -5.30 10.20 28.49
CA GLU A 3 -5.82 9.03 27.76
C GLU A 3 -5.06 8.70 26.45
N ASN A 4 -3.90 9.32 26.21
CA ASN A 4 -3.17 9.26 24.94
C ASN A 4 -2.04 8.22 24.87
N VAL A 5 -2.08 7.14 25.65
CA VAL A 5 -0.98 6.13 25.65
C VAL A 5 -1.43 4.74 25.20
N LEU A 6 -2.64 4.57 24.64
CA LEU A 6 -3.11 3.25 24.21
C LEU A 6 -3.73 3.26 22.81
N VAL A 7 -2.91 3.39 21.78
CA VAL A 7 -3.22 2.78 20.47
C VAL A 7 -2.02 1.94 20.03
N ASN A 8 -1.74 0.90 20.82
CA ASN A 8 -0.99 -0.26 20.37
C ASN A 8 -1.99 -1.42 20.31
N ALA A 9 -2.72 -1.52 19.21
CA ALA A 9 -3.59 -2.66 18.94
C ALA A 9 -3.46 -3.05 17.47
N HIS A 10 -2.96 -4.26 17.26
CA HIS A 10 -3.01 -5.00 16.00
C HIS A 10 -4.48 -5.29 15.64
N ASN A 11 -5.20 -4.27 15.18
CA ASN A 11 -6.47 -4.42 14.49
C ASN A 11 -6.23 -4.25 12.99
N GLU A 12 -6.93 -5.00 12.15
CA GLU A 12 -6.85 -4.88 10.69
C GLU A 12 -7.12 -3.44 10.22
N THR A 13 -7.96 -2.71 10.95
CA THR A 13 -8.18 -1.28 10.75
C THR A 13 -6.89 -0.47 10.81
N THR A 14 -5.91 -0.82 11.63
CA THR A 14 -4.67 -0.02 11.77
C THR A 14 -3.83 -0.04 10.49
N VAL A 15 -3.75 -1.19 9.79
CA VAL A 15 -2.91 -1.34 8.58
C VAL A 15 -3.51 -0.60 7.38
N GLU A 16 -4.83 -0.65 7.21
CA GLU A 16 -5.52 0.08 6.15
C GLU A 16 -5.33 1.60 6.30
N HIS A 17 -5.52 2.12 7.51
CA HIS A 17 -5.37 3.56 7.79
C HIS A 17 -3.92 4.02 7.57
N GLU A 18 -2.92 3.23 7.94
CA GLU A 18 -1.51 3.55 7.65
C GLU A 18 -1.24 3.67 6.15
N HIS A 19 -1.85 2.81 5.33
CA HIS A 19 -1.63 2.82 3.88
C HIS A 19 -2.32 3.96 3.18
N ILE A 20 -3.50 4.35 3.67
CA ILE A 20 -4.21 5.56 3.23
C ILE A 20 -3.42 6.80 3.64
N GLN A 21 -2.98 6.89 4.90
CA GLN A 21 -2.21 8.04 5.38
C GLN A 21 -0.92 8.21 4.58
N GLU A 22 -0.21 7.11 4.26
CA GLU A 22 0.98 7.18 3.42
C GLU A 22 0.70 7.76 2.01
N VAL A 23 -0.48 7.49 1.43
CA VAL A 23 -0.88 8.10 0.14
C VAL A 23 -1.17 9.58 0.33
N LEU A 24 -1.89 9.96 1.38
CA LEU A 24 -2.22 11.36 1.68
C LEU A 24 -0.96 12.20 1.95
N ASP A 25 -0.01 11.68 2.72
CA ASP A 25 1.25 12.37 3.03
C ASP A 25 2.10 12.64 1.78
N LYS A 26 1.94 11.81 0.73
CA LYS A 26 2.69 11.90 -0.53
C LYS A 26 1.85 12.46 -1.67
N TRP A 27 0.64 12.93 -1.40
CA TRP A 27 -0.36 13.22 -2.44
C TRP A 27 0.19 14.07 -3.59
N THR A 28 0.87 15.17 -3.28
CA THR A 28 1.43 16.09 -4.28
C THR A 28 2.71 15.60 -4.98
N GLN A 29 3.26 14.47 -4.52
CA GLN A 29 4.46 13.83 -5.08
C GLN A 29 4.10 12.58 -5.90
N ILE A 30 2.86 12.09 -5.78
CA ILE A 30 2.38 11.00 -6.62
C ILE A 30 2.11 11.58 -8.01
N ASP A 31 2.67 10.91 -9.01
CA ASP A 31 2.48 11.28 -10.39
C ASP A 31 1.02 11.12 -10.82
N ASP A 32 0.47 12.10 -11.53
CA ASP A 32 -0.95 12.15 -11.90
C ASP A 32 -1.39 10.97 -12.80
N GLU A 33 -0.46 10.28 -13.48
CA GLU A 33 -0.78 9.09 -14.28
C GLU A 33 -0.94 7.83 -13.41
N ILE A 34 -0.57 7.87 -12.12
CA ILE A 34 -0.73 6.74 -11.20
C ILE A 34 -2.17 6.68 -10.70
N TRP A 35 -2.87 5.59 -11.01
CA TRP A 35 -4.27 5.39 -10.59
C TRP A 35 -4.44 4.42 -9.42
N ALA A 36 -3.41 3.64 -9.07
CA ALA A 36 -3.47 2.74 -7.92
C ALA A 36 -2.11 2.52 -7.25
N LYS A 37 -2.18 2.21 -5.95
CA LYS A 37 -1.09 1.68 -5.13
C LYS A 37 -1.45 0.26 -4.72
N VAL A 38 -0.66 -0.71 -5.18
CA VAL A 38 -0.85 -2.13 -4.84
C VAL A 38 0.13 -2.52 -3.75
N ILE A 39 -0.36 -3.21 -2.73
CA ILE A 39 0.42 -3.66 -1.58
C ILE A 39 0.23 -5.17 -1.45
N VAL A 40 1.32 -5.91 -1.60
CA VAL A 40 1.28 -7.37 -1.54
C VAL A 40 1.57 -7.83 -0.12
N PHE A 41 0.74 -8.72 0.39
CA PHE A 41 0.87 -9.30 1.71
C PHE A 41 1.03 -10.83 1.63
N GLU A 42 1.93 -11.35 2.45
CA GLU A 42 1.96 -12.76 2.81
C GLU A 42 1.57 -12.88 4.28
N ARG A 43 0.36 -13.38 4.54
CA ARG A 43 -0.27 -13.31 5.87
C ARG A 43 -0.29 -11.85 6.34
N ASN A 44 0.28 -11.56 7.51
CA ASN A 44 0.30 -10.23 8.11
C ASN A 44 1.58 -9.44 7.77
N ARG A 45 2.37 -9.90 6.79
CA ARG A 45 3.61 -9.23 6.38
C ARG A 45 3.47 -8.65 4.99
N ARG A 46 3.65 -7.34 4.88
CA ARG A 46 3.82 -6.65 3.60
C ARG A 46 5.15 -7.08 2.97
N VAL A 47 5.10 -7.61 1.76
CA VAL A 47 6.29 -8.08 1.01
C VAL A 47 6.67 -7.18 -0.16
N ALA A 48 5.71 -6.42 -0.72
CA ALA A 48 6.00 -5.47 -1.81
C ALA A 48 5.01 -4.29 -1.85
N LYS A 49 5.39 -3.24 -2.58
CA LYS A 49 4.53 -2.12 -3.00
C LYS A 49 4.79 -1.81 -4.47
N ALA A 50 3.74 -1.55 -5.23
CA ALA A 50 3.81 -1.13 -6.63
C ALA A 50 2.83 0.03 -6.89
N TYR A 51 3.16 0.90 -7.83
CA TYR A 51 2.28 1.97 -8.30
C TYR A 51 1.89 1.70 -9.75
N ALA A 52 0.60 1.57 -10.01
CA ALA A 52 0.08 1.27 -11.33
C ALA A 52 -0.13 2.55 -12.13
N ARG A 53 0.55 2.64 -13.26
CA ARG A 53 0.38 3.71 -14.27
C ARG A 53 -0.39 3.21 -15.48
N ALA A 54 -0.06 1.99 -15.94
CA ALA A 54 -0.73 1.37 -17.05
C ALA A 54 -2.21 1.08 -16.73
N PRO A 55 -3.13 1.23 -17.69
CA PRO A 55 -4.57 1.07 -17.43
C PRO A 55 -4.96 -0.37 -17.07
N VAL A 56 -4.10 -1.34 -17.36
CA VAL A 56 -4.29 -2.75 -17.02
C VAL A 56 -3.07 -3.22 -16.26
N LEU A 57 -3.29 -3.76 -15.06
CA LEU A 57 -2.28 -4.40 -14.23
C LEU A 57 -2.57 -5.91 -14.18
N THR A 58 -1.57 -6.74 -14.50
CA THR A 58 -1.68 -8.19 -14.45
C THR A 58 -1.08 -8.71 -13.15
N ILE A 59 -1.86 -9.40 -12.32
CA ILE A 59 -1.35 -10.08 -11.12
C ILE A 59 -1.30 -11.58 -11.40
N ASN A 60 -0.11 -12.19 -11.31
CA ASN A 60 0.10 -13.62 -11.50
C ASN A 60 1.12 -14.18 -10.49
N GLY A 61 1.45 -15.46 -10.60
CA GLY A 61 2.44 -16.13 -9.75
C GLY A 61 3.84 -16.20 -10.36
N SER A 62 4.22 -15.24 -11.21
CA SER A 62 5.59 -15.17 -11.75
C SER A 62 6.57 -14.69 -10.67
N ASP A 63 7.84 -15.11 -10.81
CA ASP A 63 8.94 -14.69 -9.95
C ASP A 63 9.64 -13.40 -10.46
N ASP A 64 9.18 -12.83 -11.58
CA ASP A 64 9.82 -11.69 -12.26
C ASP A 64 9.67 -10.35 -11.51
N GLY A 65 8.83 -10.29 -10.47
CA GLY A 65 8.56 -9.05 -9.73
C GLY A 65 7.73 -8.04 -10.54
N PHE A 66 7.77 -6.76 -10.14
CA PHE A 66 6.98 -5.70 -10.77
C PHE A 66 7.73 -5.04 -11.93
N ASP A 67 7.18 -5.10 -13.15
CA ASP A 67 7.77 -4.53 -14.38
C ASP A 67 7.06 -3.26 -14.88
N GLY A 68 6.02 -2.79 -14.17
CA GLY A 68 5.18 -1.66 -14.56
C GLY A 68 3.82 -2.06 -15.16
N MET A 69 3.69 -3.31 -15.64
CA MET A 69 2.47 -3.89 -16.21
C MET A 69 2.05 -5.18 -15.49
N ARG A 70 3.01 -5.89 -14.90
CA ARG A 70 2.90 -7.19 -14.23
C ARG A 70 3.62 -7.15 -12.91
#